data_AF-A0A4S8MXK5-F1
#
_entry.id   AF-A0A4S8MXK5-F1
#
_cell.length_a   1.000
_cell.length_b   1.000
_cell.length_c   1.000
_cell.angle_alpha   90.00
_cell.angle_beta   90.00
_cell.angle_gamma   90.00
#
_symmetry.space_group_name_H-M   'P 1'
#
loop_
_entity.id
_entity.type
_entity.pdbx_description
1 polymer ?
#
loop_
_entity_poly.entity_id
_entity_poly.type
_entity_poly.pdbx_seq_one_letter_code
_entity_poly.pdbx_strand_id
1 'polypeptide(L)'
;YKRAVYRSPPARFTVTMLSPAKHGSSFNFGMRITPVLRRDRSSISSGGSGSSGGSGRSNVEYDIWRKWEDCLWFQDTLELEYSRMARMKRKRLLDGKGVKKDGFYMQDKASSWESLPPGPDPNSVAQDIHELIPKLTKKGTLFRASQATIDQRQKELTAFVSELFRDDVPALLGELRADRTVTDFFGYWRRDYDLDMKSSAVNGRPNRGRTSISSSVFSSYFSSSN
;
A
#
# COMPACT_ATOMS: atom_id res chain seq x y z
N TYR A 1 -14.92 6.35 -10.07
CA TYR A 1 -14.40 4.97 -10.17
C TYR A 1 -13.44 4.71 -9.02
N LYS A 2 -13.93 4.16 -7.89
CA LYS A 2 -13.02 3.61 -6.87
C LYS A 2 -12.25 2.50 -7.56
N ARG A 3 -10.93 2.62 -7.66
CA ARG A 3 -10.07 1.54 -8.14
C ARG A 3 -10.42 0.29 -7.35
N ALA A 4 -10.83 -0.78 -8.03
CA ALA A 4 -11.30 -1.99 -7.38
C ALA A 4 -10.10 -2.71 -6.73
N VAL A 5 -9.83 -2.36 -5.47
CA VAL A 5 -8.90 -3.08 -4.61
C VAL A 5 -9.45 -4.49 -4.45
N TYR A 6 -8.75 -5.47 -5.02
CA TYR A 6 -9.12 -6.89 -4.95
C TYR A 6 -8.75 -7.47 -3.58
N ARG A 7 -7.66 -6.96 -3.01
CA ARG A 7 -7.21 -7.29 -1.66
C ARG A 7 -6.52 -6.07 -1.04
N SER A 8 -6.96 -5.68 0.15
CA SER A 8 -6.31 -4.62 0.95
C SER A 8 -4.91 -5.06 1.40
N PRO A 9 -3.99 -4.11 1.60
CA PRO A 9 -2.67 -4.44 2.12
C PRO A 9 -2.75 -4.97 3.55
N PRO A 10 -1.69 -5.65 4.03
CA PRO A 10 -1.57 -6.02 5.44
C PRO A 10 -1.63 -4.77 6.33
N ALA A 11 -2.02 -4.92 7.60
CA ALA A 11 -2.06 -3.79 8.53
C ALA A 11 -0.67 -3.16 8.77
N ARG A 12 0.39 -3.96 8.66
CA ARG A 12 1.78 -3.52 8.66
C ARG A 12 2.55 -4.31 7.63
N PHE A 13 3.29 -3.61 6.79
CA PHE A 13 4.05 -4.18 5.70
C PHE A 13 5.29 -3.35 5.42
N THR A 14 6.27 -3.98 4.80
CA THR A 14 7.39 -3.31 4.16
C THR A 14 7.17 -3.29 2.65
N VAL A 15 7.79 -2.32 1.98
CA VAL A 15 7.75 -2.17 0.53
C VAL A 15 9.14 -2.34 -0.02
N THR A 16 9.32 -3.23 -0.99
CA THR A 16 10.57 -3.38 -1.75
C THR A 16 10.32 -2.99 -3.20
N MET A 17 11.12 -2.06 -3.72
CA MET A 17 11.01 -1.63 -5.11
C MET A 17 11.52 -2.73 -6.05
N LEU A 18 10.74 -3.03 -7.09
CA LEU A 18 11.13 -3.94 -8.17
C LEU A 18 11.60 -3.12 -9.38
N SER A 19 12.33 -3.77 -10.29
CA SER A 19 12.72 -3.13 -11.55
C SER A 19 11.50 -2.80 -12.41
N PRO A 20 11.50 -1.65 -13.12
CA PRO A 20 10.41 -1.31 -14.03
C PRO A 20 10.18 -2.40 -15.08
N ALA A 21 8.91 -2.75 -15.31
CA ALA A 21 8.52 -3.74 -16.30
C ALA A 21 7.55 -3.16 -17.32
N LYS A 22 7.70 -3.61 -18.57
CA LYS A 22 6.79 -3.22 -19.65
C LYS A 22 5.59 -4.16 -19.67
N HIS A 23 4.39 -3.60 -19.49
CA HIS A 23 3.14 -4.32 -19.66
C HIS A 23 2.31 -3.67 -20.76
N GLY A 24 2.13 -4.38 -21.88
CA GLY A 24 1.53 -3.82 -23.08
C GLY A 24 2.35 -2.68 -23.65
N SER A 25 1.73 -1.52 -23.85
CA SER A 25 2.36 -0.31 -24.41
C SER A 25 3.02 0.60 -23.37
N SER A 26 2.80 0.37 -22.07
CA SER A 26 3.26 1.24 -20.99
C SER A 26 4.27 0.55 -20.06
N PHE A 27 5.18 1.33 -19.49
CA PHE A 27 6.02 0.89 -18.37
C PHE A 27 5.28 1.04 -17.05
N ASN A 28 5.50 0.08 -16.15
CA ASN A 28 4.96 0.06 -14.81
C ASN A 28 6.10 -0.14 -13.81
N PHE A 29 5.95 0.48 -12.66
CA PHE A 29 6.89 0.44 -11.56
C PHE A 29 6.36 -0.57 -10.55
N GLY A 30 7.18 -1.58 -10.27
CA GLY A 30 6.80 -2.70 -9.41
C GLY A 30 7.15 -2.43 -7.95
N MET A 31 6.27 -2.86 -7.07
CA MET A 31 6.50 -2.85 -5.62
C MET A 31 6.09 -4.19 -5.06
N ARG A 32 6.94 -4.75 -4.21
CA ARG A 32 6.66 -5.95 -3.44
C ARG A 32 6.19 -5.58 -2.05
N ILE A 33 5.05 -6.11 -1.66
CA ILE A 33 4.42 -5.86 -0.37
C ILE A 33 4.62 -7.09 0.51
N THR A 34 5.43 -6.94 1.57
CA THR A 34 5.75 -8.02 2.50
C THR A 34 5.12 -7.73 3.87
N PRO A 35 4.21 -8.57 4.37
CA PRO A 35 3.61 -8.40 5.69
C PRO A 35 4.67 -8.46 6.81
N VAL A 36 4.59 -7.55 7.78
CA VAL A 36 5.42 -7.62 9.00
C VAL A 36 4.71 -8.49 10.03
N LEU A 37 5.08 -9.77 10.07
CA LEU A 37 4.59 -10.72 11.06
C LEU A 37 5.19 -10.38 12.42
N ARG A 38 4.35 -10.09 13.42
CA ARG A 38 4.81 -9.98 14.82
C ARG A 38 5.30 -11.37 15.22
N ARG A 39 6.57 -11.50 15.60
CA ARG A 39 7.10 -12.70 16.25
C ARG A 39 6.33 -12.90 17.55
N ASP A 40 5.27 -13.70 17.49
CA ASP A 40 4.86 -14.57 18.56
C ASP A 40 4.16 -15.78 17.92
N ARG A 41 4.76 -16.95 18.19
CA ARG A 41 4.37 -18.32 17.80
C ARG A 41 4.79 -18.76 16.38
N SER A 42 5.96 -19.41 16.39
CA SER A 42 6.39 -20.56 15.60
C SER A 42 5.38 -21.24 14.66
N SER A 43 5.93 -21.69 13.51
CA SER A 43 5.39 -22.60 12.48
C SER A 43 4.24 -22.01 11.64
N ILE A 44 4.30 -22.02 10.32
CA ILE A 44 4.07 -23.23 9.51
C ILE A 44 4.89 -23.17 8.20
N SER A 45 5.55 -24.30 7.99
CA SER A 45 6.10 -24.87 6.76
C SER A 45 5.40 -24.49 5.45
N SER A 46 6.23 -24.42 4.41
CA SER A 46 5.88 -24.83 3.05
C SER A 46 4.87 -25.99 2.98
N GLY A 47 3.73 -25.77 2.30
CA GLY A 47 2.81 -26.81 1.83
C GLY A 47 1.57 -27.04 2.71
N GLY A 48 0.37 -26.87 2.15
CA GLY A 48 -0.87 -27.29 2.80
C GLY A 48 -2.14 -26.66 2.22
N SER A 49 -2.80 -27.38 1.32
CA SER A 49 -4.20 -27.21 0.96
C SER A 49 -5.09 -27.49 2.18
N GLY A 50 -6.05 -26.62 2.51
CA GLY A 50 -7.04 -26.94 3.55
C GLY A 50 -7.72 -25.73 4.19
N SER A 51 -8.91 -25.42 3.69
CA SER A 51 -10.05 -24.72 4.32
C SER A 51 -9.96 -24.29 5.81
N SER A 52 -10.20 -23.00 6.07
CA SER A 52 -11.29 -22.50 6.94
C SER A 52 -11.16 -20.98 7.22
N GLY A 53 -12.28 -20.26 7.21
CA GLY A 53 -12.45 -18.95 7.88
C GLY A 53 -11.79 -17.74 7.21
N GLY A 54 -12.61 -16.81 6.73
CA GLY A 54 -12.17 -15.56 6.09
C GLY A 54 -11.35 -14.64 7.00
N SER A 55 -10.02 -14.75 6.96
CA SER A 55 -9.07 -13.68 7.32
C SER A 55 -7.62 -13.97 6.89
N GLY A 56 -7.35 -15.07 6.18
CA GLY A 56 -5.97 -15.52 5.88
C GLY A 56 -5.32 -14.92 4.64
N ARG A 57 -6.07 -14.18 3.80
CA ARG A 57 -5.50 -13.66 2.55
C ARG A 57 -4.63 -12.44 2.74
N SER A 58 -4.75 -11.63 3.80
CA SER A 58 -3.99 -10.39 3.97
C SER A 58 -2.52 -10.59 4.34
N ASN A 59 -2.08 -11.79 4.71
CA ASN A 59 -0.73 -12.07 5.20
C ASN A 59 0.20 -12.78 4.20
N VAL A 60 -0.12 -12.75 2.90
CA VAL A 60 0.73 -13.34 1.85
C VAL A 60 1.50 -12.24 1.13
N GLU A 61 2.78 -12.43 0.84
CA GLU A 61 3.55 -11.49 0.00
C GLU A 61 2.94 -11.38 -1.41
N TYR A 62 2.94 -10.19 -2.00
CA TYR A 62 2.48 -9.99 -3.37
C TYR A 62 3.20 -8.83 -4.05
N ASP A 63 3.26 -8.89 -5.37
CA ASP A 63 3.80 -7.83 -6.21
C ASP A 63 2.64 -6.99 -6.78
N ILE A 64 2.81 -5.67 -6.78
CA ILE A 64 1.89 -4.73 -7.42
C ILE A 64 2.62 -3.94 -8.49
N TRP A 65 1.88 -3.52 -9.51
CA TRP A 65 2.42 -2.75 -10.62
C TRP A 65 1.62 -1.47 -10.81
N ARG A 66 2.32 -0.34 -10.83
CA ARG A 66 1.72 1.00 -10.95
C ARG A 66 2.26 1.72 -12.16
N LYS A 67 1.37 2.38 -12.90
CA LYS A 67 1.79 3.32 -13.94
C LYS A 67 2.32 4.59 -13.30
N TRP A 68 3.08 5.40 -14.05
CA TRP A 68 3.56 6.67 -13.53
C TRP A 68 2.41 7.59 -13.09
N GLU A 69 1.33 7.63 -13.86
CA GLU A 69 0.14 8.41 -13.55
C GLU A 69 -0.54 7.92 -12.26
N ASP A 70 -0.45 6.61 -11.99
CA ASP A 70 -0.96 6.04 -10.75
C ASP A 70 -0.16 6.56 -9.54
N CYS A 71 1.16 6.74 -9.69
CA CYS A 71 2.06 7.29 -8.66
C CYS A 71 1.88 8.79 -8.47
N LEU A 72 1.68 9.56 -9.55
CA LEU A 72 1.40 11.00 -9.45
C LEU A 72 0.08 11.27 -8.75
N TRP A 73 -0.97 10.49 -9.09
CA TRP A 73 -2.24 10.56 -8.38
C TRP A 73 -2.10 10.21 -6.89
N PHE A 74 -1.23 9.26 -6.55
CA PHE A 74 -0.96 8.90 -5.16
C PHE A 74 -0.28 10.05 -4.41
N GLN A 75 0.70 10.72 -5.03
CA GLN A 75 1.27 11.93 -4.47
C GLN A 75 0.22 13.02 -4.24
N ASP A 76 -0.63 13.32 -5.22
CA ASP A 76 -1.69 14.33 -5.07
C ASP A 76 -2.64 13.98 -3.91
N THR A 77 -2.96 12.70 -3.76
CA THR A 77 -3.80 12.19 -2.67
C THR A 77 -3.12 12.35 -1.31
N LEU A 78 -1.82 12.03 -1.22
CA LEU A 78 -1.02 12.21 -0.02
C LEU A 78 -0.90 13.69 0.39
N GLU A 79 -0.63 14.57 -0.58
CA GLU A 79 -0.57 16.02 -0.37
C GLU A 79 -1.88 16.54 0.24
N LEU A 80 -3.02 16.15 -0.34
CA LEU A 80 -4.35 16.57 0.12
C LEU A 80 -4.65 16.05 1.53
N GLU A 81 -4.44 14.76 1.78
CA GLU A 81 -4.74 14.14 3.07
C GLU A 81 -3.84 14.66 4.17
N TYR A 82 -2.54 14.81 3.91
CA TYR A 82 -1.62 15.37 4.89
C TYR A 82 -1.94 16.82 5.22
N SER A 83 -2.25 17.65 4.23
CA SER A 83 -2.67 19.04 4.46
C SER A 83 -3.92 19.13 5.34
N ARG A 84 -4.92 18.27 5.07
CA ARG A 84 -6.14 18.14 5.89
C ARG A 84 -5.80 17.76 7.33
N MET A 85 -4.98 16.72 7.53
CA MET A 85 -4.61 16.24 8.86
C MET A 85 -3.74 17.25 9.63
N ALA A 86 -2.78 17.89 8.96
CA ALA A 86 -1.92 18.93 9.54
C ALA A 86 -2.75 20.13 10.02
N ARG A 87 -3.72 20.59 9.22
CA ARG A 87 -4.63 21.67 9.61
C ARG A 87 -5.49 21.29 10.82
N MET A 88 -6.04 20.07 10.82
CA MET A 88 -6.84 19.59 11.96
C MET A 88 -6.00 19.46 13.24
N LYS A 89 -4.76 18.95 13.13
CA LYS A 89 -3.84 18.79 14.26
C LYS A 89 -3.43 20.15 14.84
N ARG A 90 -3.05 21.11 13.98
CA ARG A 90 -2.76 22.49 14.37
C ARG A 90 -3.95 23.16 15.06
N LYS A 91 -5.15 23.04 14.49
CA LYS A 91 -6.37 23.58 15.11
C LYS A 91 -6.59 23.00 16.52
N ARG A 92 -6.45 21.68 16.70
CA ARG A 92 -6.61 21.04 18.02
C ARG A 92 -5.58 21.53 19.04
N LEU A 93 -4.33 21.73 18.62
CA LEU A 93 -3.27 22.27 19.49
C LEU A 93 -3.56 23.73 19.88
N LEU A 94 -4.03 24.55 18.93
CA LEU A 94 -4.44 25.93 19.18
C LEU A 94 -5.68 26.03 20.09
N ASP A 95 -6.63 25.10 19.96
CA ASP A 95 -7.82 24.98 20.81
C ASP A 95 -7.47 24.48 22.23
N GLY A 96 -6.19 24.40 22.60
CA GLY A 96 -5.70 24.04 23.94
C GLY A 96 -5.70 22.54 24.24
N LYS A 97 -6.09 21.68 23.29
CA LYS A 97 -5.99 20.23 23.47
C LYS A 97 -4.55 19.78 23.35
N GLY A 98 -3.95 19.47 24.50
CA GLY A 98 -2.55 19.06 24.61
C GLY A 98 -1.57 20.21 24.82
N VAL A 99 -2.00 21.47 24.90
CA VAL A 99 -1.12 22.63 25.13
C VAL A 99 -1.47 23.29 26.47
N LYS A 100 -0.47 23.46 27.34
CA LYS A 100 -0.59 24.10 28.65
C LYS A 100 -0.51 25.62 28.45
N LYS A 101 -1.52 26.37 28.89
CA LYS A 101 -1.46 27.85 28.95
C LYS A 101 -1.31 28.24 30.42
N ASP A 102 -0.27 29.00 30.74
CA ASP A 102 -0.01 29.51 32.10
C ASP A 102 -0.01 28.45 33.21
N GLY A 103 0.58 27.28 32.93
CA GLY A 103 0.71 26.25 33.97
C GLY A 103 -0.54 25.38 34.17
N PHE A 104 -1.63 25.57 33.41
CA PHE A 104 -2.83 24.74 33.50
C PHE A 104 -3.23 24.15 32.14
N TYR A 105 -3.67 22.88 32.15
CA TYR A 105 -4.36 22.30 31.00
C TYR A 105 -5.73 22.96 30.89
N MET A 106 -6.04 23.54 29.74
CA MET A 106 -7.37 24.07 29.47
C MET A 106 -8.35 22.90 29.28
N GLN A 107 -8.88 22.34 30.38
CA GLN A 107 -10.08 21.50 30.30
C GLN A 107 -10.86 21.42 31.61
N ASP A 108 -12.08 21.95 31.57
CA ASP A 108 -13.06 22.02 32.65
C ASP A 108 -13.65 20.65 33.08
N LYS A 109 -13.04 19.49 32.77
CA LYS A 109 -13.56 18.15 33.13
C LYS A 109 -12.50 17.03 33.24
N ALA A 110 -11.33 17.24 33.83
CA ALA A 110 -10.47 16.11 34.21
C ALA A 110 -9.61 16.37 35.46
N SER A 111 -10.02 15.76 36.57
CA SER A 111 -9.25 15.70 37.82
C SER A 111 -8.12 14.67 37.70
N SER A 112 -6.93 15.07 37.21
CA SER A 112 -5.58 14.45 37.46
C SER A 112 -4.58 14.61 36.29
N TRP A 113 -4.16 15.83 35.91
CA TRP A 113 -3.20 16.04 34.79
C TRP A 113 -2.05 17.02 35.06
N GLU A 114 -1.73 17.36 36.33
CA GLU A 114 -0.72 18.37 36.68
C GLU A 114 0.69 18.08 36.11
N SER A 115 1.03 16.81 35.83
CA SER A 115 2.41 16.35 35.62
C SER A 115 2.78 15.95 34.19
N LEU A 116 1.92 16.13 33.19
CA LEU A 116 2.34 15.80 31.82
C LEU A 116 3.13 16.94 31.16
N PRO A 117 4.17 16.61 30.36
CA PRO A 117 4.92 17.61 29.63
C PRO A 117 3.98 18.35 28.66
N PRO A 118 4.22 19.66 28.41
CA PRO A 118 3.44 20.41 27.45
C PRO A 118 3.52 19.71 26.09
N GLY A 119 2.38 19.56 25.41
CA GLY A 119 2.35 19.00 24.07
C GLY A 119 3.13 19.88 23.08
N PRO A 120 3.46 19.33 21.92
CA PRO A 120 4.32 19.98 20.94
C PRO A 120 3.74 21.33 20.47
N ASP A 121 4.63 22.27 20.16
CA ASP A 121 4.27 23.58 19.60
C ASP A 121 3.43 23.38 18.31
N PRO A 122 2.25 24.04 18.17
CA PRO A 122 1.49 24.04 16.93
C PRO A 122 2.32 24.32 15.67
N ASN A 123 3.37 25.15 15.77
CA ASN A 123 4.24 25.49 14.64
C ASN A 123 5.26 24.41 14.30
N SER A 124 5.44 23.39 15.16
CA SER A 124 6.34 22.27 14.88
C SER A 124 5.73 21.23 13.93
N VAL A 125 4.46 21.39 13.55
CA VAL A 125 3.79 20.53 12.57
C VAL A 125 4.12 21.02 11.16
N ALA A 126 4.98 20.29 10.44
CA ALA A 126 5.33 20.57 9.06
C ALA A 126 4.07 20.78 8.21
N GLN A 127 4.03 21.89 7.46
CA GLN A 127 2.86 22.28 6.69
C GLN A 127 2.81 21.59 5.33
N ASP A 128 3.97 21.50 4.68
CA ASP A 128 4.14 20.76 3.42
C ASP A 128 4.67 19.36 3.74
N ILE A 129 4.00 18.33 3.23
CA ILE A 129 4.47 16.94 3.34
C ILE A 129 5.85 16.78 2.70
N HIS A 130 6.20 17.64 1.75
CA HIS A 130 7.43 17.53 0.99
C HIS A 130 8.69 18.04 1.70
N GLU A 131 8.53 18.60 2.89
CA GLU A 131 9.63 18.75 3.85
C GLU A 131 10.07 17.38 4.39
N LEU A 132 9.21 16.36 4.29
CA LEU A 132 9.43 15.01 4.82
C LEU A 132 9.66 13.96 3.73
N ILE A 133 9.07 14.13 2.54
CA ILE A 133 9.17 13.19 1.42
C ILE A 133 9.47 13.93 0.11
N PRO A 134 10.33 13.41 -0.79
CA PRO A 134 10.65 14.07 -2.05
C PRO A 134 9.41 14.20 -2.95
N LYS A 135 9.42 15.15 -3.89
CA LYS A 135 8.38 15.31 -4.92
C LYS A 135 8.69 14.43 -6.13
N LEU A 136 7.67 13.81 -6.72
CA LEU A 136 7.74 13.15 -8.02
C LEU A 136 7.58 14.17 -9.16
N THR A 137 8.32 13.96 -10.25
CA THR A 137 8.27 14.83 -11.42
C THR A 137 6.97 14.62 -12.21
N LYS A 138 6.13 15.67 -12.25
CA LYS A 138 4.89 15.70 -13.06
C LYS A 138 5.12 15.96 -14.56
N LYS A 139 6.34 16.34 -14.95
CA LYS A 139 6.69 16.69 -16.34
C LYS A 139 6.78 15.44 -17.25
N GLY A 140 6.47 15.63 -18.53
CA GLY A 140 6.75 14.65 -19.59
C GLY A 140 5.86 13.40 -19.57
N THR A 141 4.60 13.52 -19.14
CA THR A 141 3.63 12.40 -19.13
C THR A 141 2.92 12.19 -20.48
N LEU A 142 2.98 13.18 -21.39
CA LEU A 142 2.26 13.15 -22.67
C LEU A 142 2.96 12.33 -23.76
N PHE A 143 4.27 12.12 -23.65
CA PHE A 143 5.06 11.39 -24.64
C PHE A 143 5.51 10.03 -24.11
N ARG A 144 5.80 9.11 -25.05
CA ARG A 144 6.40 7.83 -24.73
C ARG A 144 7.72 8.05 -23.98
N ALA A 145 7.81 7.54 -22.75
CA ALA A 145 8.99 7.69 -21.92
C ALA A 145 10.20 6.98 -22.54
N SER A 146 11.34 7.68 -22.59
CA SER A 146 12.63 7.08 -22.93
C SER A 146 13.14 6.24 -21.74
N GLN A 147 14.15 5.39 -21.98
CA GLN A 147 14.76 4.61 -20.90
C GLN A 147 15.32 5.52 -19.79
N ALA A 148 15.97 6.63 -20.15
CA ALA A 148 16.46 7.61 -19.19
C ALA A 148 15.33 8.18 -18.31
N THR A 149 14.16 8.46 -18.89
CA THR A 149 12.98 8.91 -18.13
C THR A 149 12.44 7.82 -17.21
N ILE A 150 12.46 6.56 -17.65
CA ILE A 150 12.01 5.42 -16.83
C ILE A 150 12.95 5.23 -15.63
N ASP A 151 14.25 5.30 -15.84
CA ASP A 151 15.25 5.15 -14.78
C ASP A 151 15.19 6.31 -13.79
N GLN A 152 15.00 7.55 -14.28
CA GLN A 152 14.76 8.71 -13.41
C GLN A 152 13.51 8.51 -12.55
N ARG A 153 12.37 8.13 -13.15
CA ARG A 153 11.11 7.89 -12.44
C ARG A 153 11.23 6.78 -11.41
N GLN A 154 11.97 5.71 -11.72
CA GLN A 154 12.25 4.64 -10.76
C GLN A 154 13.03 5.18 -9.56
N LYS A 155 14.07 5.99 -9.78
CA LYS A 155 14.86 6.60 -8.70
C LYS A 155 13.99 7.52 -7.83
N GLU A 156 13.19 8.38 -8.45
CA GLU A 156 12.26 9.29 -7.76
C GLU A 156 11.25 8.51 -6.91
N LEU A 157 10.60 7.49 -7.48
CA LEU A 157 9.63 6.67 -6.76
C LEU A 157 10.28 5.87 -5.62
N THR A 158 11.50 5.38 -5.83
CA THR A 158 12.23 4.66 -4.79
C THR A 158 12.54 5.58 -3.60
N ALA A 159 13.06 6.78 -3.86
CA ALA A 159 13.31 7.77 -2.82
C ALA A 159 12.02 8.17 -2.09
N PHE A 160 10.94 8.39 -2.85
CA PHE A 160 9.62 8.71 -2.33
C PHE A 160 9.10 7.64 -1.36
N VAL A 161 9.08 6.37 -1.80
CA VAL A 161 8.59 5.25 -0.99
C VAL A 161 9.51 5.00 0.21
N SER A 162 10.83 5.11 0.04
CA SER A 162 11.78 4.96 1.13
C SER A 162 11.55 5.97 2.26
N GLU A 163 11.43 7.26 1.93
CA GLU A 163 11.13 8.30 2.91
C GLU A 163 9.71 8.18 3.48
N LEU A 164 8.76 7.76 2.65
CA LEU A 164 7.40 7.50 3.09
C LEU A 164 7.33 6.34 4.08
N PHE A 165 8.25 5.38 4.12
CA PHE A 165 8.22 4.22 5.03
C PHE A 165 9.39 4.13 6.03
N ARG A 166 10.26 5.15 6.14
CA ARG A 166 11.32 5.18 7.17
C ARG A 166 10.74 5.03 8.59
N ASP A 167 11.49 4.41 9.50
CA ASP A 167 11.01 4.11 10.84
C ASP A 167 10.85 5.37 11.71
N ASP A 168 11.77 6.32 11.59
CA ASP A 168 11.76 7.57 12.34
C ASP A 168 11.02 8.67 11.58
N VAL A 169 9.70 8.70 11.73
CA VAL A 169 8.84 9.73 11.13
C VAL A 169 8.01 10.49 12.15
N PRO A 170 7.68 11.76 11.86
CA PRO A 170 6.71 12.50 12.66
C PRO A 170 5.40 11.72 12.82
N ALA A 171 4.80 11.78 14.01
CA ALA A 171 3.58 11.04 14.31
C ALA A 171 2.46 11.27 13.28
N LEU A 172 2.35 12.49 12.73
CA LEU A 172 1.36 12.82 11.70
C LEU A 172 1.55 11.99 10.42
N LEU A 173 2.79 11.76 9.99
CA LEU A 173 3.10 10.93 8.84
C LEU A 173 2.84 9.45 9.15
N GLY A 174 3.09 9.01 10.39
CA GLY A 174 2.69 7.68 10.87
C GLY A 174 1.17 7.47 10.83
N GLU A 175 0.38 8.45 11.26
CA GLU A 175 -1.09 8.43 11.17
C GLU A 175 -1.54 8.39 9.68
N LEU A 176 -0.91 9.18 8.81
CA LEU A 176 -1.20 9.21 7.37
C LEU A 176 -0.98 7.84 6.71
N ARG A 177 0.09 7.11 7.08
CA ARG A 177 0.35 5.75 6.60
C ARG A 177 -0.74 4.75 6.98
N ALA A 178 -1.49 5.01 8.04
CA ALA A 178 -2.60 4.17 8.47
C ALA A 178 -3.94 4.55 7.81
N ASP A 179 -4.01 5.70 7.13
CA ASP A 179 -5.22 6.13 6.43
C ASP A 179 -5.51 5.17 5.26
N ARG A 180 -6.75 4.71 5.19
CA ARG A 180 -7.20 3.78 4.15
C ARG A 180 -6.98 4.34 2.74
N THR A 181 -7.20 5.64 2.57
CA THR A 181 -7.07 6.35 1.29
C THR A 181 -5.63 6.24 0.77
N VAL A 182 -4.66 6.21 1.68
CA VAL A 182 -3.23 6.08 1.39
C VAL A 182 -2.84 4.60 1.22
N THR A 183 -3.24 3.74 2.16
CA THR A 183 -2.88 2.32 2.12
C THR A 183 -3.47 1.58 0.92
N ASP A 184 -4.66 1.96 0.43
CA ASP A 184 -5.29 1.33 -0.74
C ASP A 184 -4.40 1.43 -2.01
N PHE A 185 -3.45 2.37 -2.07
CA PHE A 185 -2.44 2.42 -3.14
C PHE A 185 -1.55 1.16 -3.18
N PHE A 186 -1.18 0.65 -2.00
CA PHE A 186 -0.38 -0.56 -1.81
C PHE A 186 -1.23 -1.84 -1.81
N GLY A 187 -2.54 -1.72 -1.92
CA GLY A 187 -3.44 -2.87 -2.09
C GLY A 187 -3.24 -3.58 -3.41
N TYR A 188 -3.56 -4.87 -3.45
CA TYR A 188 -3.57 -5.63 -4.69
C TYR A 188 -4.84 -5.30 -5.47
N TRP A 189 -4.69 -4.65 -6.63
CA TRP A 189 -5.83 -4.20 -7.44
C TRP A 189 -6.27 -5.28 -8.40
N ARG A 190 -7.49 -5.14 -8.93
CA ARG A 190 -7.98 -6.05 -9.99
C ARG A 190 -7.03 -6.13 -11.19
N ARG A 191 -6.37 -5.03 -11.54
CA ARG A 191 -5.40 -5.00 -12.65
C ARG A 191 -4.16 -5.85 -12.35
N ASP A 192 -3.68 -5.87 -11.11
CA ASP A 192 -2.55 -6.71 -10.71
C ASP A 192 -2.93 -8.19 -10.85
N TYR A 193 -4.14 -8.56 -10.39
CA TYR A 193 -4.71 -9.89 -10.62
C TYR A 193 -4.78 -10.27 -12.10
N ASP A 194 -5.29 -9.37 -12.95
CA ASP A 194 -5.41 -9.64 -14.37
C ASP A 194 -4.04 -9.77 -15.06
N LEU A 195 -3.00 -9.07 -14.58
CA LEU A 195 -1.62 -9.20 -15.05
C LEU A 195 -1.01 -10.55 -14.66
N ASP A 196 -1.18 -10.97 -13.41
CA ASP A 196 -0.66 -12.26 -12.93
C ASP A 196 -1.33 -13.45 -13.60
N MET A 197 -2.64 -13.34 -13.90
CA MET A 197 -3.35 -14.37 -14.66
C MET A 197 -2.82 -14.49 -16.10
N LYS A 198 -2.50 -13.37 -16.74
CA LYS A 198 -1.93 -13.36 -18.10
C LYS A 198 -0.52 -13.93 -18.12
N SER A 199 0.34 -13.54 -17.18
CA SER A 199 1.72 -14.04 -17.11
C SER A 199 1.76 -15.55 -16.81
N SER A 200 0.84 -16.04 -15.97
CA SER A 200 0.71 -17.47 -15.65
C SER A 200 0.23 -18.29 -16.85
N ALA A 201 -0.68 -17.76 -17.66
CA ALA A 201 -1.17 -18.43 -18.87
C ALA A 201 -0.09 -18.53 -19.97
N VAL A 202 0.74 -17.51 -20.14
CA VAL A 202 1.82 -17.49 -21.14
C VAL A 202 2.98 -18.41 -20.76
N ASN A 203 3.29 -18.52 -19.47
CA ASN A 203 4.43 -19.31 -18.99
C ASN A 203 4.12 -20.81 -18.77
N GLY A 204 2.95 -21.31 -19.18
CA GLY A 204 2.63 -22.74 -19.20
C GLY A 204 2.67 -23.46 -17.85
N ARG A 205 2.79 -22.75 -16.72
CA ARG A 205 2.76 -23.37 -15.38
C ARG A 205 1.31 -23.66 -15.02
N PRO A 206 0.89 -24.93 -14.89
CA PRO A 206 -0.45 -25.24 -14.44
C PRO A 206 -0.59 -24.71 -13.01
N ASN A 207 -1.54 -23.80 -12.83
CA ASN A 207 -1.91 -23.28 -11.54
C ASN A 207 -2.27 -24.48 -10.63
N ARG A 208 -1.44 -24.75 -9.61
CA ARG A 208 -1.78 -25.67 -8.52
C ARG A 208 -3.00 -25.10 -7.79
N GLY A 209 -4.19 -25.55 -8.18
CA GLY A 209 -5.43 -25.14 -7.52
C GLY A 209 -6.69 -25.10 -8.37
N ARG A 210 -6.74 -25.71 -9.55
CA ARG A 210 -8.03 -26.10 -10.15
C ARG A 210 -8.34 -27.53 -9.71
N THR A 211 -9.20 -27.65 -8.71
CA THR A 211 -9.94 -28.89 -8.45
C THR A 211 -10.58 -29.33 -9.75
N SER A 212 -10.07 -30.41 -10.31
CA SER A 212 -10.64 -31.16 -11.42
C SER A 212 -12.03 -31.63 -11.00
N ILE A 213 -13.05 -31.03 -11.60
CA ILE A 213 -14.38 -31.64 -11.61
C ILE A 213 -14.25 -32.83 -12.56
N SER A 214 -14.31 -34.03 -12.01
CA SER A 214 -14.29 -35.29 -12.76
C SER A 214 -15.43 -35.31 -13.76
N SER A 215 -15.13 -35.21 -15.07
CA SER A 215 -16.06 -35.58 -16.13
C SER A 215 -15.90 -37.06 -16.43
N SER A 216 -16.40 -37.92 -15.54
CA SER A 216 -16.43 -39.37 -15.69
C SER A 216 -17.82 -39.84 -16.09
N VAL A 217 -18.19 -39.72 -17.37
CA VAL A 217 -19.17 -40.62 -18.03
C VAL A 217 -19.21 -40.32 -19.53
N PHE A 218 -18.55 -41.14 -20.32
CA PHE A 218 -19.11 -41.81 -21.51
C PHE A 218 -18.00 -42.65 -22.16
N SER A 219 -17.86 -43.90 -21.71
CA SER A 219 -17.25 -44.96 -22.51
C SER A 219 -18.39 -45.91 -22.84
N SER A 220 -18.99 -45.72 -24.00
CA SER A 220 -19.97 -46.64 -24.57
C SER A 220 -19.34 -47.29 -25.78
N TYR A 221 -18.87 -48.50 -25.52
CA TYR A 221 -18.47 -49.52 -26.47
C TYR A 221 -19.34 -49.52 -27.73
N PHE A 222 -18.71 -49.35 -28.90
CA PHE A 222 -19.22 -49.96 -30.13
C PHE A 222 -18.38 -51.22 -30.39
N SER A 223 -18.94 -52.36 -29.98
CA SER A 223 -18.54 -53.67 -30.48
C SER A 223 -19.29 -53.91 -31.79
N SER A 224 -18.55 -54.25 -32.84
CA SER A 224 -19.06 -54.69 -34.14
C SER A 224 -19.96 -55.92 -34.03
N SER A 225 -20.92 -56.07 -34.95
CA SER A 225 -21.46 -57.36 -35.40
C SER A 225 -22.07 -57.22 -36.80
N ASN A 226 -21.48 -57.97 -37.74
CA ASN A 226 -21.89 -58.40 -39.10
C ASN A 226 -22.95 -57.63 -39.89
#